data_AF-A0A0D7X071-F1
#
_entry.id   AF-A0A0D7X071-F1
#
_cell.length_a   1.000
_cell.length_b   1.000
_cell.length_c   1.000
_cell.angle_alpha   90.00
_cell.angle_beta   90.00
_cell.angle_gamma   90.00
#
_symmetry.space_group_name_H-M   'P 1'
#
loop_
_entity.id
_entity.type
_entity.pdbx_description
1 polymer ?
#
loop_
_entity_poly.entity_id
_entity_poly.type
_entity_poly.pdbx_seq_one_letter_code
_entity_poly.pdbx_strand_id
1 'polypeptide(L)'
;MEEHNSGKQLEEAIIENYKQEEDMMILVFAQWCINHGLEPEELYHAAYPQQDSNERLLRVRKLTVSREEAGDIPLDTVLGVLSMFGNEDLAMVVSEAATQLPPERK
;
A
#
# COMPACT_ATOMS: atom_id res chain seq x y z
N MET A 1 -2.98 39.82 -13.89
CA MET A 1 -3.59 39.07 -12.77
C MET A 1 -3.47 37.55 -13.00
N GLU A 2 -2.43 37.09 -13.71
CA GLU A 2 -2.30 35.69 -14.15
C GLU A 2 -1.18 34.93 -13.43
N GLU A 3 -0.16 35.61 -12.89
CA GLU A 3 0.97 34.95 -12.21
C GLU A 3 0.61 34.27 -10.88
N HIS A 4 -0.46 34.70 -10.21
CA HIS A 4 -0.84 34.15 -8.89
C HIS A 4 -1.61 32.82 -8.98
N ASN A 5 -2.08 32.43 -10.18
CA ASN A 5 -2.91 31.23 -10.36
C ASN A 5 -2.10 29.99 -10.76
N SER A 6 -1.00 30.17 -11.52
CA SER A 6 -0.16 29.04 -11.97
C SER A 6 0.62 28.36 -10.85
N GLY A 7 1.04 29.10 -9.81
CA GLY A 7 1.72 28.50 -8.64
C GLY A 7 0.79 27.57 -7.86
N LYS A 8 -0.45 28.03 -7.62
CA LYS A 8 -1.46 27.23 -6.91
C LYS A 8 -1.86 25.96 -7.67
N GLN A 9 -2.03 26.05 -8.99
CA GLN A 9 -2.32 24.89 -9.84
C GLN A 9 -1.17 23.86 -9.83
N LEU A 10 0.08 24.32 -9.81
CA LEU A 10 1.25 23.44 -9.71
C LEU A 10 1.34 22.75 -8.34
N GLU A 11 1.09 23.48 -7.26
CA GLU A 11 1.04 22.91 -5.89
C GLU A 11 -0.06 21.86 -5.76
N GLU A 12 -1.26 22.15 -6.26
CA GLU A 12 -2.38 21.20 -6.27
C GLU A 12 -2.03 19.93 -7.05
N ALA A 13 -1.43 20.06 -8.23
CA ALA A 13 -0.99 18.92 -9.04
C ALA A 13 0.09 18.07 -8.34
N ILE A 14 1.04 18.70 -7.63
CA ILE A 14 2.07 17.98 -6.85
C ILE A 14 1.42 17.17 -5.72
N ILE A 15 0.48 17.78 -4.98
CA ILE A 15 -0.24 17.13 -3.89
C ILE A 15 -1.06 15.94 -4.41
N GLU A 16 -1.76 16.12 -5.53
CA GLU A 16 -2.57 15.06 -6.13
C GLU A 16 -1.73 13.88 -6.60
N ASN A 17 -0.60 14.12 -7.26
CA ASN A 17 0.32 13.06 -7.67
C ASN A 17 0.83 12.28 -6.46
N TYR A 18 1.27 12.96 -5.40
CA TYR A 18 1.72 12.29 -4.17
C TYR A 18 0.62 11.41 -3.56
N LYS A 19 -0.63 11.88 -3.54
CA LYS A 19 -1.76 11.08 -3.04
C LYS A 19 -2.02 9.84 -3.88
N GLN A 20 -1.89 9.95 -5.21
CA GLN A 20 -2.06 8.80 -6.12
C GLN A 20 -0.93 7.79 -5.96
N GLU A 21 0.30 8.26 -5.80
CA GLU A 21 1.47 7.42 -5.54
C GLU A 21 1.32 6.65 -4.21
N GLU A 22 0.85 7.31 -3.15
CA GLU A 22 0.53 6.64 -1.88
C GLU A 22 -0.59 5.60 -2.03
N ASP A 23 -1.66 5.92 -2.76
CA ASP A 23 -2.76 4.97 -3.00
C ASP A 23 -2.25 3.74 -3.78
N MET A 24 -1.36 3.93 -4.75
CA MET A 24 -0.71 2.83 -5.47
C MET A 24 0.17 1.98 -4.55
N MET A 25 0.93 2.60 -3.65
CA MET A 25 1.74 1.87 -2.66
C MET A 25 0.86 1.00 -1.75
N ILE A 26 -0.24 1.56 -1.22
CA ILE A 26 -1.16 0.80 -0.36
C ILE A 26 -1.86 -0.31 -1.16
N LEU A 27 -2.15 -0.08 -2.45
CA LEU A 27 -2.74 -1.11 -3.31
C LEU A 27 -1.79 -2.30 -3.50
N VAL A 28 -0.49 -2.07 -3.75
CA VAL A 28 0.52 -3.14 -3.87
C VAL A 28 0.57 -3.97 -2.59
N PHE A 29 0.60 -3.32 -1.43
CA PHE A 29 0.52 -3.98 -0.13
C PHE A 29 -0.77 -4.80 0.05
N ALA A 30 -1.93 -4.20 -0.22
CA ALA A 30 -3.22 -4.85 -0.03
C ALA A 30 -3.39 -6.04 -0.98
N GLN A 31 -2.97 -5.91 -2.24
CA GLN A 31 -3.03 -6.99 -3.21
C GLN A 31 -2.12 -8.15 -2.83
N TRP A 32 -0.91 -7.87 -2.31
CA TRP A 32 -0.03 -8.92 -1.81
C TRP A 32 -0.67 -9.69 -0.66
N CYS A 33 -1.27 -9.01 0.31
CA CYS A 33 -1.97 -9.68 1.41
C CYS A 33 -3.04 -10.64 0.88
N ILE A 34 -3.88 -10.19 -0.06
CA ILE A 34 -4.93 -11.00 -0.67
C ILE A 34 -4.36 -12.21 -1.41
N ASN A 35 -3.27 -12.04 -2.16
CA ASN A 35 -2.61 -13.13 -2.88
C ASN A 35 -2.15 -14.26 -1.95
N HIS A 36 -1.89 -13.94 -0.68
CA HIS A 36 -1.46 -14.88 0.35
C HIS A 36 -2.55 -15.22 1.37
N GLY A 37 -3.80 -14.78 1.14
CA GLY A 37 -4.93 -15.06 2.04
C GLY A 37 -4.84 -14.36 3.40
N LEU A 38 -4.13 -13.24 3.47
CA LEU A 38 -4.01 -12.38 4.64
C LEU A 38 -4.99 -11.21 4.56
N GLU A 39 -5.46 -10.73 5.71
CA GLU A 39 -6.29 -9.52 5.79
C GLU A 39 -5.39 -8.27 5.89
N PRO A 40 -5.39 -7.35 4.90
CA PRO A 40 -4.55 -6.16 4.90
C PRO A 40 -4.78 -5.26 6.13
N GLU A 41 -6.03 -5.20 6.61
CA GLU A 41 -6.43 -4.37 7.76
C GLU A 41 -5.79 -4.87 9.06
N GLU A 42 -5.65 -6.18 9.24
CA GLU A 42 -5.02 -6.76 10.43
C GLU A 42 -3.52 -6.44 10.47
N LEU A 43 -2.82 -6.60 9.34
CA LEU A 43 -1.40 -6.25 9.24
C LEU A 43 -1.18 -4.74 9.39
N TYR A 44 -2.05 -3.93 8.78
CA TYR A 44 -1.97 -2.48 8.91
C TYR A 44 -2.17 -2.05 10.37
N HIS A 45 -3.17 -2.62 11.05
CA HIS A 45 -3.42 -2.32 12.46
C HIS A 45 -2.29 -2.82 13.38
N ALA A 46 -1.65 -3.96 13.05
CA ALA A 46 -0.48 -4.43 13.80
C ALA A 46 0.70 -3.45 13.70
N ALA A 47 0.91 -2.82 12.54
CA ALA A 47 1.94 -1.78 12.37
C ALA A 47 1.56 -0.46 13.05
N TYR A 48 0.28 -0.09 13.01
CA TYR A 48 -0.22 1.19 13.54
C TYR A 48 -1.44 1.01 14.47
N PRO A 49 -1.29 0.44 15.68
CA PRO A 49 -2.42 0.11 16.56
C PRO A 49 -3.22 1.33 17.04
N GLN A 50 -2.62 2.52 16.99
CA GLN A 50 -3.24 3.78 17.42
C GLN A 50 -4.02 4.48 16.30
N GLN A 51 -4.00 3.94 15.07
CA GLN A 51 -4.77 4.47 13.96
C GLN A 51 -6.09 3.71 13.84
N ASP A 52 -7.20 4.39 14.19
CA ASP A 52 -8.54 3.79 14.27
C ASP A 52 -9.07 3.28 12.92
N SER A 53 -8.66 3.90 11.81
CA SER A 53 -9.03 3.45 10.46
C SER A 53 -8.16 4.14 9.41
N ASN A 54 -7.70 3.37 8.42
CA ASN A 54 -7.02 3.92 7.25
C ASN A 54 -8.01 4.04 6.09
N GLU A 55 -8.50 5.27 5.84
CA GLU A 55 -9.40 5.54 4.72
C GLU A 55 -8.80 5.19 3.36
N ARG A 56 -7.48 5.31 3.18
CA ARG A 56 -6.81 4.92 1.93
C ARG A 56 -6.89 3.42 1.74
N LEU A 57 -6.59 2.65 2.78
CA LEU A 57 -6.68 1.19 2.74
C LEU A 57 -8.10 0.74 2.37
N LEU A 58 -9.12 1.35 3.00
CA LEU A 58 -10.53 1.06 2.68
C LEU A 58 -10.90 1.41 1.23
N ARG A 59 -10.32 2.48 0.66
CA ARG A 59 -10.55 2.83 -0.75
C ARG A 59 -9.87 1.86 -1.69
N VAL A 60 -8.59 1.56 -1.49
CA VAL A 60 -7.84 0.69 -2.42
C VAL A 60 -8.22 -0.78 -2.30
N ARG A 61 -8.74 -1.22 -1.15
CA ARG A 61 -9.35 -2.56 -0.99
C ARG A 61 -10.49 -2.81 -1.98
N LYS A 62 -11.15 -1.77 -2.48
CA LYS A 62 -12.19 -1.90 -3.53
C LYS A 62 -11.60 -2.11 -4.92
N LEU A 63 -10.30 -1.84 -5.09
CA LEU A 63 -9.56 -1.94 -6.34
C LEU A 63 -8.72 -3.23 -6.42
N THR A 64 -8.56 -3.94 -5.31
CA THR A 64 -7.89 -5.24 -5.31
C THR A 64 -8.73 -6.28 -6.05
N VAL A 65 -8.05 -7.21 -6.68
CA VAL A 65 -8.64 -8.28 -7.50
C VAL A 65 -8.22 -9.65 -6.98
N SER A 66 -8.69 -10.73 -7.60
CA SER A 66 -8.25 -12.08 -7.24
C SER A 66 -6.75 -12.29 -7.53
N ARG A 67 -6.12 -13.28 -6.88
CA ARG A 67 -4.70 -13.62 -7.13
C ARG A 67 -4.46 -13.93 -8.61
N GLU A 68 -5.40 -14.62 -9.23
CA GLU A 68 -5.34 -15.01 -10.64
C GLU A 68 -5.34 -13.80 -11.58
N GLU A 69 -6.04 -12.72 -11.22
CA GLU A 69 -6.12 -11.49 -11.99
C GLU A 69 -4.93 -10.55 -11.74
N ALA A 70 -4.46 -10.46 -10.50
CA ALA A 70 -3.32 -9.61 -10.13
C ALA A 70 -1.97 -10.19 -10.58
N GLY A 71 -1.87 -11.51 -10.68
CA GLY A 71 -0.60 -12.21 -10.78
C GLY A 71 0.18 -12.19 -9.46
N ASP A 72 1.36 -12.82 -9.48
CA ASP A 72 2.21 -12.88 -8.30
C ASP A 72 2.93 -11.54 -8.06
N ILE A 73 2.91 -11.09 -6.81
CA ILE A 73 3.65 -9.92 -6.34
C ILE A 73 4.77 -10.42 -5.43
N PRO A 74 6.05 -10.27 -5.83
CA PRO A 74 7.16 -10.70 -4.98
C PRO A 74 7.18 -9.95 -3.66
N LEU A 75 7.52 -10.63 -2.56
CA LEU A 75 7.68 -10.01 -1.25
C LEU A 75 8.66 -8.82 -1.30
N ASP A 76 9.80 -8.99 -1.96
CA ASP A 76 10.82 -7.94 -2.10
C ASP A 76 10.27 -6.68 -2.79
N THR A 77 9.32 -6.84 -3.71
CA THR A 77 8.66 -5.70 -4.36
C THR A 77 7.81 -4.93 -3.35
N VAL A 78 7.01 -5.62 -2.54
CA VAL A 78 6.16 -4.97 -1.53
C VAL A 78 7.02 -4.26 -0.49
N LEU A 79 8.06 -4.93 0.03
CA LEU A 79 8.98 -4.34 1.00
C LEU A 79 9.69 -3.11 0.42
N GLY A 80 10.17 -3.21 -0.82
CA GLY A 80 10.82 -2.09 -1.51
C GLY A 80 9.89 -0.89 -1.67
N VAL A 81 8.65 -1.11 -2.12
CA VAL A 81 7.67 -0.02 -2.26
C VAL A 81 7.33 0.59 -0.89
N LEU A 82 7.11 -0.21 0.15
CA LEU A 82 6.81 0.32 1.49
C LEU A 82 7.93 1.21 2.04
N SER A 83 9.18 0.76 1.93
CA SER A 83 10.35 1.55 2.35
C SER A 83 10.56 2.82 1.52
N MET A 84 10.26 2.79 0.21
CA MET A 84 10.33 3.99 -0.64
C MET A 84 9.40 5.11 -0.16
N PHE A 85 8.28 4.76 0.47
CA PHE A 85 7.32 5.70 1.06
C PHE A 85 7.50 5.89 2.57
N GLY A 86 8.55 5.31 3.16
CA GLY A 86 8.85 5.43 4.59
C GLY A 86 7.92 4.65 5.52
N ASN A 87 7.20 3.65 5.01
CA ASN A 87 6.31 2.79 5.80
C ASN A 87 7.08 1.60 6.39
N GLU A 88 8.16 1.88 7.12
CA GLU A 88 9.09 0.87 7.64
C GLU A 88 8.43 -0.08 8.65
N ASP A 89 7.54 0.44 9.52
CA ASP A 89 6.81 -0.39 10.49
C ASP A 89 5.90 -1.39 9.77
N LEU A 90 5.21 -0.95 8.70
CA LEU A 90 4.39 -1.84 7.89
C LEU A 90 5.24 -2.84 7.12
N ALA A 91 6.40 -2.43 6.59
CA ALA A 91 7.35 -3.33 5.94
C ALA A 91 7.86 -4.42 6.91
N MET A 92 8.11 -4.07 8.16
CA MET A 92 8.50 -5.02 9.21
C MET A 92 7.40 -6.06 9.47
N VAL A 93 6.16 -5.61 9.69
CA VAL A 93 5.02 -6.52 9.90
C VAL A 93 4.78 -7.44 8.70
N VAL A 94 4.89 -6.91 7.47
CA VAL A 94 4.77 -7.71 6.24
C VAL A 94 5.87 -8.77 6.16
N SER A 95 7.11 -8.40 6.49
CA SER A 95 8.23 -9.34 6.53
C SER A 95 8.00 -10.45 7.53
N GLU A 96 7.54 -10.12 8.75
CA GLU A 96 7.21 -11.10 9.79
C GLU A 96 6.07 -12.03 9.37
N ALA A 97 5.01 -11.48 8.78
CA ALA A 97 3.89 -12.27 8.26
C ALA A 97 4.36 -13.25 7.17
N ALA A 98 5.26 -12.82 6.29
CA ALA A 98 5.80 -13.67 5.23
C ALA A 98 6.57 -14.89 5.78
N THR A 99 7.23 -14.78 6.94
CA THR A 99 7.92 -15.93 7.56
C THR A 99 6.96 -17.01 8.07
N GLN A 100 5.70 -16.64 8.32
CA GLN A 100 4.65 -17.53 8.84
C GLN A 100 3.81 -18.14 7.72
N LEU A 101 3.96 -17.66 6.48
CA LEU A 101 3.27 -18.22 5.33
C LEU A 101 3.80 -19.62 5.00
N PRO A 102 2.92 -20.53 4.54
CA PRO A 102 3.38 -21.80 4.02
C PRO A 102 4.29 -21.55 2.80
N PRO A 103 5.31 -22.41 2.59
CA PRO A 103 6.16 -22.30 1.41
C PRO A 103 5.28 -22.36 0.16
N GLU A 104 5.44 -21.39 -0.73
CA GLU A 104 4.66 -21.35 -1.97
C GLU A 104 4.81 -22.66 -2.72
N ARG A 105 3.68 -23.36 -2.92
CA ARG A 105 3.65 -24.56 -3.74
C ARG A 105 3.80 -24.11 -5.20
N LYS A 106 5.03 -24.22 -5.70
CA LYS A 106 5.35 -24.14 -7.13
C LYS A 106 4.57 -25.19 -7.93
#